data_AF-A0A955HYX4-F1
#
_entry.id   AF-A0A955HYX4-F1
#
_cell.length_a   1.000
_cell.length_b   1.000
_cell.length_c   1.000
_cell.angle_alpha   90.00
_cell.angle_beta   90.00
_cell.angle_gamma   90.00
#
_symmetry.space_group_name_H-M   'P 1'
#
loop_
_entity.id
_entity.type
_entity.pdbx_description
1 polymer ?
#
loop_
_entity_poly.entity_id
_entity_poly.type
_entity_poly.pdbx_seq_one_letter_code
_entity_poly.pdbx_strand_id
1 'polypeptide(L)'
;MAKRKIKAKHIIKDFKEKFSIGIKVFRHALKTTPFDFLIGFFALIATILIPIGSRYYEKNVIDEVIRLLQTSPEARVLTPLISFVIISSVLRLSQGLAWSINNVTEKRVFYKVQEALTFEFLRKSVSLDIEHFEDPRKSNLIEQAEAAYHDKGSNMAIRVLWLLRNFIGILSAVTIIAFFSP
;
A
#
# COMPACT_ATOMS: atom_id res chain seq x y z
N MET A 1 -3.21 38.56 16.40
CA MET A 1 -3.86 37.65 15.41
C MET A 1 -3.16 37.58 14.04
N ALA A 2 -2.62 38.67 13.49
CA ALA A 2 -2.00 38.67 12.15
C ALA A 2 -0.83 37.66 11.95
N LYS A 3 0.09 37.53 12.92
CA LYS A 3 1.21 36.57 12.85
C LYS A 3 0.76 35.09 12.73
N ARG A 4 -0.38 34.71 13.34
CA ARG A 4 -0.94 33.35 13.24
C ARG A 4 -1.50 33.07 11.84
N LYS A 5 -2.16 34.05 11.20
CA LYS A 5 -2.67 33.93 9.83
C LYS A 5 -1.55 33.78 8.79
N ILE A 6 -0.44 34.52 8.97
CA ILE A 6 0.73 34.43 8.07
C ILE A 6 1.38 33.04 8.17
N LYS A 7 1.59 32.53 9.40
CA LYS A 7 2.14 31.18 9.61
C LYS A 7 1.25 30.08 9.01
N ALA A 8 -0.06 30.16 9.18
CA ALA A 8 -1.00 29.21 8.60
C ALA A 8 -0.95 29.20 7.06
N LYS A 9 -0.89 30.38 6.42
CA LYS A 9 -0.81 30.49 4.95
C LYS A 9 0.48 29.87 4.39
N HIS A 10 1.60 30.04 5.08
CA HIS A 10 2.87 29.43 4.70
C HIS A 10 2.82 27.90 4.81
N ILE A 11 2.30 27.36 5.92
CA ILE A 11 2.14 25.92 6.12
C ILE A 11 1.26 25.30 5.02
N ILE A 12 0.14 25.94 4.67
CA ILE A 12 -0.76 25.45 3.61
C ILE A 12 -0.05 25.45 2.24
N LYS A 13 0.72 26.50 1.95
CA LYS A 13 1.47 26.60 0.68
C LYS A 13 2.51 25.48 0.60
N ASP A 14 3.31 25.30 1.64
CA ASP A 14 4.36 24.28 1.70
C ASP A 14 3.77 22.87 1.63
N PHE A 15 2.64 22.64 2.29
CA PHE A 15 1.90 21.38 2.19
C PHE A 15 1.45 21.10 0.76
N LYS A 16 0.83 22.08 0.10
CA LYS A 16 0.35 21.94 -1.29
C LYS A 16 1.49 21.64 -2.26
N GLU A 17 2.64 22.29 -2.07
CA GLU A 17 3.84 22.07 -2.87
C GLU A 17 4.39 20.66 -2.70
N LYS A 18 4.62 20.22 -1.45
CA LYS A 18 5.08 18.85 -1.15
C LYS A 18 4.10 17.79 -1.67
N PHE A 19 2.80 18.03 -1.52
CA PHE A 19 1.76 17.14 -2.04
C PHE A 19 1.78 17.07 -3.56
N SER A 20 1.94 18.20 -4.26
CA SER A 20 2.05 18.24 -5.72
C SER A 20 3.29 17.48 -6.22
N ILE A 21 4.43 17.64 -5.55
CA ILE A 21 5.65 16.87 -5.86
C ILE A 21 5.39 15.37 -5.66
N GLY A 22 4.70 14.99 -4.58
CA GLY A 22 4.30 13.61 -4.33
C GLY A 22 3.46 13.01 -5.45
N ILE A 23 2.47 13.76 -5.94
CA ILE A 23 1.65 13.33 -7.08
C ILE A 23 2.50 13.16 -8.34
N LYS A 24 3.47 14.05 -8.60
CA LYS A 24 4.36 13.94 -9.76
C LYS A 24 5.23 12.69 -9.67
N VAL A 25 5.84 12.43 -8.50
CA VAL A 25 6.65 11.23 -8.25
C VAL A 25 5.81 9.97 -8.37
N PHE A 26 4.60 9.97 -7.79
CA PHE A 26 3.66 8.85 -7.91
C PHE A 26 3.24 8.59 -9.37
N ARG A 27 2.96 9.65 -10.14
CA ARG A 27 2.64 9.54 -11.56
C ARG A 27 3.83 9.00 -12.36
N HIS A 28 5.05 9.40 -12.01
CA HIS A 28 6.26 8.85 -12.62
C HIS A 28 6.39 7.36 -12.28
N ALA A 29 6.22 6.99 -11.01
CA ALA A 29 6.22 5.59 -10.58
C ALA A 29 5.22 4.73 -11.34
N LEU A 30 3.98 5.21 -11.50
CA LEU A 30 2.95 4.51 -12.29
C LEU A 30 3.35 4.28 -13.74
N LYS A 31 4.09 5.21 -14.35
CA LYS A 31 4.59 5.07 -15.73
C LYS A 31 5.75 4.09 -15.81
N THR A 32 6.62 4.07 -14.80
CA THR A 32 7.81 3.21 -14.76
C THR A 32 7.44 1.76 -14.48
N THR A 33 6.44 1.50 -13.63
CA THR A 33 6.12 0.15 -13.15
C THR A 33 4.62 -0.21 -13.20
N PRO A 34 3.93 0.00 -14.33
CA PRO A 34 2.47 -0.14 -14.39
C PRO A 34 1.99 -1.55 -14.01
N PHE A 35 2.71 -2.59 -14.43
CA PHE A 35 2.38 -3.97 -14.10
C PHE A 35 2.54 -4.28 -12.61
N ASP A 36 3.61 -3.79 -11.97
CA ASP A 36 3.81 -3.99 -10.54
C ASP A 36 2.67 -3.29 -9.76
N PHE A 37 2.26 -2.08 -10.15
CA PHE A 37 1.10 -1.41 -9.56
C PHE A 37 -0.21 -2.20 -9.74
N LEU A 38 -0.47 -2.77 -10.92
CA LEU A 38 -1.65 -3.60 -11.15
C LEU A 38 -1.65 -4.85 -10.27
N ILE A 39 -0.53 -5.57 -10.20
CA ILE A 39 -0.38 -6.76 -9.35
C ILE A 39 -0.59 -6.37 -7.88
N GLY A 40 0.02 -5.27 -7.44
CA GLY A 40 -0.16 -4.74 -6.09
C GLY A 40 -1.60 -4.35 -5.79
N PHE A 41 -2.31 -3.76 -6.76
CA PHE A 41 -3.72 -3.40 -6.61
C PHE A 41 -4.62 -4.64 -6.46
N PHE A 42 -4.44 -5.68 -7.28
CA PHE A 42 -5.19 -6.93 -7.12
C PHE A 42 -4.84 -7.66 -5.83
N ALA A 43 -3.56 -7.70 -5.45
CA ALA A 43 -3.13 -8.27 -4.18
C ALA A 43 -3.73 -7.48 -3.01
N LEU A 44 -3.83 -6.16 -3.11
CA LEU A 44 -4.48 -5.32 -2.10
C LEU A 44 -5.97 -5.66 -1.98
N ILE A 45 -6.71 -5.75 -3.09
CA ILE A 45 -8.12 -6.20 -3.09
C ILE A 45 -8.25 -7.57 -2.42
N ALA A 46 -7.36 -8.51 -2.74
CA ALA A 46 -7.36 -9.83 -2.12
C ALA A 46 -7.15 -9.74 -0.60
N THR A 47 -6.24 -8.89 -0.11
CA THR A 47 -6.05 -8.69 1.34
C THR A 47 -7.26 -8.11 2.06
N ILE A 48 -8.22 -7.54 1.33
CA ILE A 48 -9.46 -6.97 1.86
C ILE A 48 -10.59 -8.00 1.84
N LEU A 49 -10.80 -8.66 0.69
CA LEU A 49 -11.92 -9.56 0.50
C LEU A 49 -11.71 -10.91 1.20
N ILE A 50 -10.48 -11.42 1.24
CA ILE A 50 -10.18 -12.72 1.84
C ILE A 50 -10.51 -12.75 3.34
N PRO A 51 -10.15 -11.74 4.17
CA PRO A 51 -10.57 -11.72 5.57
C PRO A 51 -12.09 -11.78 5.76
N ILE A 52 -12.87 -11.12 4.90
CA ILE A 52 -14.34 -11.15 4.96
C ILE A 52 -14.84 -12.58 4.76
N GLY A 53 -14.37 -13.23 3.69
CA GLY A 53 -14.69 -14.64 3.43
C GLY A 53 -14.22 -15.55 4.58
N SER A 54 -13.01 -15.36 5.09
CA SER A 54 -12.45 -16.16 6.18
C SER A 54 -13.33 -16.08 7.42
N ARG A 55 -13.80 -14.88 7.80
CA ARG A 55 -14.70 -14.70 8.95
C ARG A 55 -16.06 -15.36 8.73
N TYR A 56 -16.61 -15.26 7.52
CA TYR A 56 -17.85 -15.92 7.17
C TYR A 56 -17.76 -17.45 7.32
N TYR A 57 -16.71 -18.07 6.77
CA TYR A 57 -16.52 -19.53 6.89
C TYR A 57 -16.12 -19.97 8.30
N GLU A 58 -15.36 -19.17 9.05
CA GLU A 58 -15.09 -19.42 10.47
C GLU A 58 -16.38 -19.48 11.29
N LYS A 59 -17.31 -18.56 11.06
CA LYS A 59 -18.64 -18.60 11.69
C LYS A 59 -19.37 -19.89 11.33
N ASN A 60 -19.42 -20.25 10.05
CA ASN A 60 -20.09 -21.49 9.61
C ASN A 60 -19.48 -22.76 10.20
N VAL A 61 -18.15 -22.79 10.43
CA VAL A 61 -17.51 -23.90 11.16
C VAL A 61 -18.06 -23.99 12.59
N ILE A 62 -18.17 -22.87 13.30
CA ILE A 62 -18.70 -22.84 14.67
C ILE A 62 -20.17 -23.28 14.70
N ASP A 63 -20.99 -22.70 13.82
CA ASP A 63 -22.43 -23.01 13.73
C ASP A 63 -22.66 -24.50 13.42
N GLU A 64 -21.87 -25.07 12.52
CA GLU A 64 -21.95 -26.49 12.15
C GLU A 64 -21.48 -27.42 13.28
N VAL A 65 -20.44 -27.05 14.03
CA VAL A 65 -20.03 -27.79 15.23
C VAL A 65 -21.15 -27.79 16.26
N ILE A 66 -21.79 -26.64 16.53
CA ILE A 66 -22.93 -26.54 17.45
C ILE A 66 -24.09 -27.43 16.97
N ARG A 67 -24.43 -27.39 15.68
CA ARG A 67 -25.47 -28.24 15.07
C ARG A 67 -25.18 -29.72 15.29
N LEU A 68 -23.94 -30.16 15.05
CA LEU A 68 -23.54 -31.57 15.21
C LEU A 68 -23.56 -32.02 16.68
N LEU A 69 -23.25 -31.14 17.63
CA LEU A 69 -23.36 -31.43 19.06
C LEU A 69 -24.80 -31.65 19.51
N GLN A 70 -25.76 -30.94 18.90
CA GLN A 70 -27.19 -31.07 19.17
C GLN A 70 -27.86 -32.24 18.41
N THR A 71 -27.18 -32.82 17.42
CA THR A 71 -27.69 -33.92 16.60
C THR A 71 -27.31 -35.28 17.21
N SER A 72 -28.22 -36.26 17.13
CA SER A 72 -27.95 -37.63 17.57
C SER A 72 -26.73 -38.23 16.83
N PRO A 73 -25.93 -39.09 17.48
CA PRO A 73 -24.69 -39.61 16.89
C PRO A 73 -24.85 -40.24 15.51
N GLU A 74 -25.95 -40.96 15.30
CA GLU A 74 -26.28 -41.68 14.07
C GLU A 74 -26.64 -40.76 12.90
N ALA A 75 -27.10 -39.53 13.18
CA ALA A 75 -27.50 -38.55 12.16
C ALA A 75 -26.42 -37.49 11.87
N ARG A 76 -25.21 -37.64 12.44
CA ARG A 76 -24.11 -36.68 12.24
C ARG A 76 -23.49 -36.84 10.86
N VAL A 77 -23.75 -35.87 9.99
CA VAL A 77 -23.09 -35.75 8.69
C VAL A 77 -21.94 -34.75 8.79
N LEU A 78 -20.70 -35.23 8.67
CA LEU A 78 -19.48 -34.39 8.79
C LEU A 78 -19.11 -33.64 7.51
N THR A 79 -19.69 -33.99 6.37
CA THR A 79 -19.33 -33.43 5.06
C THR A 79 -19.36 -31.89 5.02
N PRO A 80 -20.40 -31.19 5.52
CA PRO A 80 -20.43 -29.73 5.50
C PRO A 80 -19.32 -29.12 6.36
N LEU A 81 -19.08 -29.69 7.55
CA LEU A 81 -18.01 -29.24 8.45
C LEU A 81 -16.64 -29.35 7.78
N ILE A 82 -16.35 -30.49 7.15
CA ILE A 82 -15.09 -30.71 6.44
C ILE A 82 -14.93 -29.68 5.31
N SER A 83 -15.98 -29.43 4.52
CA SER A 83 -15.94 -28.42 3.46
C SER A 83 -15.66 -27.01 4.00
N PHE A 84 -16.30 -26.60 5.10
CA PHE A 84 -16.04 -25.29 5.71
C PHE A 84 -14.61 -25.15 6.24
N VAL A 85 -14.07 -26.19 6.88
CA VAL A 85 -12.70 -26.21 7.38
C VAL A 85 -11.69 -26.11 6.23
N ILE A 86 -11.90 -26.86 5.14
CA ILE A 86 -11.03 -26.81 3.96
C ILE A 86 -11.07 -25.41 3.34
N ILE A 87 -12.26 -24.84 3.10
CA ILE A 87 -12.40 -23.52 2.49
C ILE A 87 -11.76 -22.43 3.36
N SER A 88 -11.99 -22.46 4.68
CA SER A 88 -11.38 -21.52 5.63
C SER A 88 -9.84 -21.62 5.61
N SER A 89 -9.30 -22.82 5.55
CA SER A 89 -7.85 -23.06 5.46
C SER A 89 -7.26 -22.52 4.16
N VAL A 90 -7.93 -22.76 3.01
CA VAL A 90 -7.53 -22.22 1.70
C VAL A 90 -7.56 -20.69 1.69
N LEU A 91 -8.57 -20.07 2.29
CA LEU A 91 -8.65 -18.62 2.41
C LEU A 91 -7.50 -18.06 3.25
N ARG A 92 -7.17 -18.67 4.39
CA ARG A 92 -6.03 -18.25 5.22
C ARG A 92 -4.68 -18.35 4.49
N LEU A 93 -4.46 -19.44 3.75
CA LEU A 93 -3.26 -19.58 2.91
C LEU A 93 -3.21 -18.52 1.81
N SER A 94 -4.34 -18.31 1.13
CA SER A 94 -4.48 -17.29 0.09
C SER A 94 -4.23 -15.87 0.64
N GLN A 95 -4.63 -15.60 1.87
CA GLN A 95 -4.33 -14.35 2.56
C GLN A 95 -2.81 -14.18 2.72
N GLY A 96 -2.10 -15.19 3.21
CA GLY A 96 -0.64 -15.16 3.35
C GLY A 96 0.07 -14.91 2.02
N LEU A 97 -0.40 -15.54 0.95
CA LEU A 97 0.09 -15.30 -0.41
C LEU A 97 -0.16 -13.87 -0.88
N ALA A 98 -1.36 -13.33 -0.69
CA ALA A 98 -1.68 -11.95 -1.05
C ALA A 98 -0.80 -10.94 -0.30
N TRP A 99 -0.51 -11.18 0.98
CA TRP A 99 0.42 -10.37 1.76
C TRP A 99 1.86 -10.46 1.22
N SER A 100 2.32 -11.66 0.88
CA SER A 100 3.64 -11.87 0.28
C SER A 100 3.78 -11.15 -1.07
N ILE A 101 2.78 -11.27 -1.94
CA ILE A 101 2.75 -10.58 -3.25
C ILE A 101 2.81 -9.07 -3.06
N ASN A 102 2.02 -8.51 -2.13
CA ASN A 102 2.08 -7.08 -1.83
C ASN A 102 3.48 -6.63 -1.40
N ASN A 103 4.11 -7.36 -0.47
CA ASN A 103 5.44 -7.01 0.03
C ASN A 103 6.52 -7.08 -1.07
N VAL A 104 6.45 -8.09 -1.95
CA VAL A 104 7.38 -8.24 -3.07
C VAL A 104 7.16 -7.12 -4.09
N THR A 105 5.91 -6.83 -4.43
CA THR A 105 5.55 -5.74 -5.35
C THR A 105 6.00 -4.38 -4.83
N GLU A 106 5.80 -4.10 -3.54
CA GLU A 106 6.23 -2.85 -2.91
C GLU A 106 7.74 -2.64 -3.03
N LYS A 107 8.53 -3.68 -2.73
CA LYS A 107 10.00 -3.65 -2.92
C LYS A 107 10.38 -3.45 -4.38
N ARG A 108 9.70 -4.12 -5.31
CA ARG A 108 9.97 -3.97 -6.75
C ARG A 108 9.68 -2.55 -7.24
N VAL A 109 8.54 -1.98 -6.86
CA VAL A 109 8.18 -0.60 -7.17
C VAL A 109 9.23 0.35 -6.59
N PHE A 110 9.63 0.15 -5.34
CA PHE A 110 10.66 0.96 -4.70
C PHE A 110 11.98 0.97 -5.48
N TYR A 111 12.54 -0.21 -5.78
CA TYR A 111 13.83 -0.30 -6.46
C TYR A 111 13.78 0.29 -7.86
N LYS A 112 12.73 -0.01 -8.65
CA LYS A 112 12.61 0.52 -10.02
C LYS A 112 12.40 2.03 -10.05
N VAL A 113 11.63 2.58 -9.10
CA VAL A 113 11.44 4.04 -8.98
C VAL A 113 12.73 4.71 -8.55
N GLN A 114 13.45 4.13 -7.58
CA GLN A 114 14.74 4.64 -7.15
C GLN A 114 15.76 4.63 -8.29
N GLU A 115 15.82 3.53 -9.05
CA GLU A 115 16.67 3.39 -10.22
C GLU A 115 16.35 4.47 -11.27
N ALA A 116 15.07 4.64 -11.63
CA ALA A 116 14.65 5.67 -12.59
C ALA A 116 15.02 7.09 -12.15
N LEU A 117 14.79 7.43 -10.88
CA LEU A 117 15.16 8.73 -10.32
C LEU A 117 16.68 8.94 -10.31
N THR A 118 17.44 7.89 -10.00
CA THR A 118 18.91 7.94 -10.00
C THR A 118 19.43 8.18 -11.42
N PHE A 119 18.89 7.48 -12.42
CA PHE A 119 19.26 7.69 -13.81
C PHE A 119 18.91 9.10 -14.31
N GLU A 120 17.73 9.62 -13.97
CA GLU A 120 17.34 11.00 -14.32
C GLU A 120 18.27 12.03 -13.67
N PHE A 121 18.62 11.83 -12.40
CA PHE A 121 19.58 12.69 -11.71
C PHE A 121 20.95 12.65 -12.36
N LEU A 122 21.54 11.46 -12.56
CA LEU A 122 22.87 11.33 -13.16
C LEU A 122 22.91 11.94 -14.56
N ARG A 123 21.89 11.69 -15.38
CA ARG A 123 21.77 12.31 -16.71
C ARG A 123 21.73 13.83 -16.61
N LYS A 124 21.04 14.38 -15.62
CA LYS A 124 20.97 15.83 -15.41
C LYS A 124 22.30 16.38 -14.90
N SER A 125 22.96 15.71 -13.96
CA SER A 125 24.25 16.11 -13.39
C SER A 125 25.35 16.14 -14.44
N VAL A 126 25.39 15.16 -15.35
CA VAL A 126 26.33 15.15 -16.49
C VAL A 126 26.07 16.28 -17.48
N SER A 127 24.82 16.78 -17.57
CA SER A 127 24.48 17.91 -18.44
C SER A 127 24.81 19.29 -17.86
N LEU A 128 25.31 19.36 -16.62
CA LEU A 128 25.70 20.61 -15.99
C LEU A 128 27.17 20.90 -16.29
N ASP A 129 27.47 22.13 -16.70
CA ASP A 129 28.85 22.58 -16.90
C ASP A 129 29.61 22.69 -15.57
N ILE A 130 30.94 22.66 -15.64
CA ILE A 130 31.84 22.78 -14.47
C ILE A 130 31.51 24.04 -13.63
N GLU A 131 31.12 25.15 -14.26
CA GLU A 131 30.70 26.38 -13.60
C GLU A 131 29.54 26.17 -12.60
N HIS A 132 28.66 25.19 -12.83
CA HIS A 132 27.58 24.86 -11.91
C HIS A 132 28.06 24.15 -10.65
N PHE A 133 29.20 23.45 -10.72
CA PHE A 133 29.80 22.77 -9.57
C PHE A 133 30.70 23.71 -8.76
N GLU A 134 31.25 24.76 -9.40
CA GLU A 134 32.12 25.75 -8.75
C GLU A 134 31.33 26.77 -7.90
N ASP A 135 30.07 27.08 -8.25
CA ASP A 135 29.22 27.97 -7.44
C ASP A 135 28.71 27.24 -6.17
N PRO A 136 29.07 27.68 -4.95
CA PRO A 136 28.65 27.05 -3.70
C PRO A 136 27.13 26.96 -3.54
N ARG A 137 26.37 27.90 -4.10
CA ARG A 137 24.90 27.89 -4.02
C ARG A 137 24.32 26.78 -4.89
N LYS A 138 24.86 26.58 -6.09
CA LYS A 138 24.40 25.55 -7.02
C LYS A 138 24.87 24.17 -6.58
N SER A 139 26.09 24.06 -6.07
CA SER A 139 26.61 22.83 -5.49
C SER A 139 25.73 22.32 -4.34
N ASN A 140 25.32 23.21 -3.42
CA ASN A 140 24.38 22.86 -2.34
C ASN A 140 23.00 22.41 -2.89
N LEU A 141 22.53 22.94 -4.02
CA LEU A 141 21.30 22.46 -4.65
C LEU A 141 21.46 21.05 -5.24
N ILE A 142 22.64 20.72 -5.78
CA ILE A 142 22.94 19.38 -6.29
C ILE A 142 22.99 18.39 -5.13
N GLU A 143 23.66 18.73 -4.03
CA GLU A 143 23.71 17.90 -2.82
C GLU A 143 22.31 17.69 -2.21
N GLN A 144 21.49 18.75 -2.16
CA GLN A 144 20.10 18.64 -1.71
C GLN A 144 19.25 17.79 -2.63
N ALA A 145 19.45 17.89 -3.95
CA ALA A 145 18.78 17.05 -4.92
C ALA A 145 19.22 15.59 -4.76
N GLU A 146 20.50 15.35 -4.49
CA GLU A 146 21.07 14.04 -4.23
C GLU A 146 20.44 13.36 -3.01
N ALA A 147 20.45 14.06 -1.88
CA ALA A 147 19.79 13.60 -0.67
C ALA A 147 18.27 13.39 -0.86
N ALA A 148 17.63 14.20 -1.70
CA ALA A 148 16.19 14.11 -1.94
C ALA A 148 15.80 12.88 -2.78
N TYR A 149 16.56 12.52 -3.82
CA TYR A 149 16.18 11.36 -4.65
C TYR A 149 16.53 10.03 -3.97
N HIS A 150 17.62 9.96 -3.19
CA HIS A 150 18.03 8.73 -2.50
C HIS A 150 17.04 8.29 -1.42
N ASP A 151 16.59 9.23 -0.58
CA ASP A 151 15.76 8.90 0.58
C ASP A 151 14.28 9.30 0.39
N LYS A 152 13.99 10.46 -0.20
CA LYS A 152 12.62 10.99 -0.18
C LYS A 152 11.77 10.50 -1.35
N GLY A 153 12.34 10.40 -2.55
CA GLY A 153 11.59 10.08 -3.77
C GLY A 153 10.94 8.69 -3.75
N SER A 154 11.75 7.65 -3.55
CA SER A 154 11.30 6.26 -3.50
C SER A 154 10.40 5.98 -2.29
N ASN A 155 10.74 6.52 -1.11
CA ASN A 155 9.91 6.43 0.08
C ASN A 155 8.56 7.14 -0.07
N MET A 156 8.47 8.24 -0.83
CA MET A 156 7.21 8.93 -1.10
C MET A 156 6.24 8.03 -1.86
N ALA A 157 6.72 7.32 -2.88
CA ALA A 157 5.91 6.39 -3.67
C ALA A 157 5.36 5.24 -2.82
N ILE A 158 6.21 4.62 -2.00
CA ILE A 158 5.78 3.61 -1.02
C ILE A 158 4.74 4.20 -0.05
N ARG A 159 5.00 5.37 0.53
CA ARG A 159 4.10 5.97 1.52
C ARG A 159 2.72 6.28 0.96
N VAL A 160 2.62 6.67 -0.31
CA VAL A 160 1.32 6.84 -0.99
C VAL A 160 0.60 5.50 -1.13
N LEU A 161 1.29 4.43 -1.54
CA LEU A 161 0.72 3.09 -1.58
C LEU A 161 0.25 2.61 -0.20
N TRP A 162 1.05 2.85 0.84
CA TRP A 162 0.71 2.54 2.22
C TRP A 162 -0.52 3.31 2.71
N LEU A 163 -0.62 4.61 2.39
CA LEU A 163 -1.79 5.44 2.72
C LEU A 163 -3.06 4.93 2.02
N LEU A 164 -2.97 4.62 0.72
CA LEU A 164 -4.09 4.05 -0.03
C LEU A 164 -4.55 2.72 0.57
N ARG A 165 -3.59 1.86 0.91
CA ARG A 165 -3.86 0.58 1.58
C ARG A 165 -4.60 0.76 2.90
N ASN A 166 -4.13 1.67 3.76
CA ASN A 166 -4.79 1.93 5.04
C ASN A 166 -6.18 2.52 4.85
N PHE A 167 -6.34 3.46 3.90
CA PHE A 167 -7.63 4.03 3.59
C PHE A 167 -8.63 2.96 3.16
N ILE A 168 -8.23 2.07 2.25
CA ILE A 168 -9.09 0.98 1.81
C ILE A 168 -9.34 -0.02 2.96
N GLY A 169 -8.34 -0.30 3.79
CA GLY A 169 -8.49 -1.13 4.99
C GLY A 169 -9.54 -0.58 5.96
N ILE A 170 -9.56 0.74 6.19
CA ILE A 170 -10.58 1.42 7.01
C ILE A 170 -11.96 1.28 6.36
N LEU A 171 -12.09 1.55 5.05
CA LEU A 171 -13.36 1.39 4.33
C LEU A 171 -13.89 -0.05 4.42
N SER A 172 -12.99 -1.03 4.37
CA SER A 172 -13.33 -2.45 4.47
C SER A 172 -13.82 -2.80 5.86
N ALA A 173 -13.14 -2.32 6.90
CA ALA A 173 -13.57 -2.51 8.29
C ALA A 173 -14.95 -1.89 8.54
N VAL A 174 -15.19 -0.67 8.06
CA VAL A 174 -16.50 0.00 8.13
C VAL A 174 -17.57 -0.82 7.41
N THR A 175 -17.26 -1.37 6.23
CA THR A 175 -18.20 -2.21 5.48
C THR A 175 -18.54 -3.49 6.23
N ILE A 176 -17.55 -4.18 6.79
CA ILE A 176 -17.77 -5.39 7.61
C ILE A 176 -18.66 -5.05 8.81
N ILE A 177 -18.37 -3.97 9.53
CA ILE A 177 -19.18 -3.54 10.67
C ILE A 177 -20.60 -3.23 10.22
N ALA A 178 -20.79 -2.51 9.12
CA ALA A 178 -22.13 -2.17 8.62
C ALA A 178 -22.95 -3.40 8.17
N PHE A 179 -22.30 -4.44 7.64
CA PHE A 179 -22.99 -5.66 7.17
C PHE A 179 -23.19 -6.71 8.27
N PHE A 180 -22.32 -6.75 9.27
CA PHE A 180 -22.33 -7.79 10.31
C PHE A 180 -22.67 -7.27 11.72
N SER A 181 -22.81 -5.95 11.91
CA SER A 181 -23.41 -5.39 13.13
C SER A 181 -24.92 -5.54 13.04
N PRO A 182 -25.55 -6.30 13.97
CA PRO A 182 -27.01 -6.36 14.09
C PRO A 182 -27.62 -5.02 14.49
#